data_AF-A0A7Y2CJK9-F1
#
_entry.id   AF-A0A7Y2CJK9-F1
#
_cell.length_a   1.000
_cell.length_b   1.000
_cell.length_c   1.000
_cell.angle_alpha   90.00
_cell.angle_beta   90.00
_cell.angle_gamma   90.00
#
_symmetry.space_group_name_H-M   'P 1'
#
loop_
_entity.id
_entity.type
_entity.pdbx_description
1 polymer ?
#
loop_
_entity_poly.entity_id
_entity_poly.type
_entity_poly.pdbx_seq_one_letter_code
_entity_poly.pdbx_strand_id
1 'polypeptide(L)'
;MGETDRRQQERNEKEWNDPNNWLGPRWLGAIYSSDRDTRVFVPKRYQKVGRTPNLGTFGGRLFLFGTLGVVVLALTLALAFGS
;
A
#
# COMPACT_ATOMS: atom_id res chain seq x y z
N MET A 1 -22.26 16.84 2.64
CA MET A 1 -21.11 16.13 3.24
C MET A 1 -21.19 16.29 4.75
N GLY A 2 -21.22 15.19 5.50
CA GLY A 2 -21.37 15.24 6.96
C GLY A 2 -20.09 15.74 7.65
N GLU A 3 -20.22 16.29 8.85
CA GLU A 3 -19.09 16.73 9.68
C GLU A 3 -18.09 15.60 9.95
N THR A 4 -18.60 14.37 10.12
CA THR A 4 -17.81 13.16 10.32
C THR A 4 -16.95 12.84 9.10
N ASP A 5 -17.48 13.00 7.90
CA ASP A 5 -16.76 12.75 6.64
C ASP A 5 -15.61 13.73 6.47
N ARG A 6 -15.84 15.01 6.80
CA ARG A 6 -14.82 16.07 6.70
C ARG A 6 -13.65 15.81 7.65
N ARG A 7 -13.93 15.47 8.91
CA ARG A 7 -12.88 15.11 9.89
C ARG A 7 -12.09 13.87 9.49
N GLN A 8 -12.76 12.87 8.91
CA GLN A 8 -12.07 11.69 8.41
C GLN A 8 -11.16 12.04 7.22
N GLN A 9 -11.63 12.88 6.30
CA GLN A 9 -10.82 13.34 5.18
C GLN A 9 -9.59 14.14 5.64
N GLU A 10 -9.76 15.08 6.56
CA GLU A 10 -8.63 15.86 7.11
C GLU A 10 -7.59 14.97 7.79
N ARG A 11 -8.03 13.94 8.53
CA ARG A 11 -7.11 12.95 9.12
C ARG A 11 -6.35 12.19 8.02
N ASN A 12 -7.07 11.73 6.99
CA ASN A 12 -6.46 11.01 5.87
C ASN A 12 -5.41 11.87 5.17
N GLU A 13 -5.71 13.15 4.91
CA GLU A 13 -4.79 14.08 4.28
C GLU A 13 -3.56 14.34 5.16
N LYS A 14 -3.72 14.44 6.48
CA LYS A 14 -2.59 14.54 7.42
C LYS A 14 -1.70 13.30 7.35
N GLU A 15 -2.28 12.11 7.41
CA GLU A 15 -1.53 10.84 7.33
C GLU A 15 -0.80 10.68 5.99
N TRP A 16 -1.42 11.08 4.88
CA TRP A 16 -0.81 10.98 3.55
C TRP A 16 0.30 12.00 3.30
N ASN A 17 0.24 13.16 3.95
CA ASN A 17 1.26 14.20 3.81
C ASN A 17 2.42 14.03 4.80
N ASP A 18 2.29 13.19 5.83
CA ASP A 18 3.37 12.87 6.76
C ASP A 18 4.47 12.05 6.05
N PRO A 19 5.68 12.60 5.85
CA PRO A 19 6.76 11.88 5.18
C PRO A 19 7.22 10.63 5.93
N ASN A 20 6.97 10.50 7.24
CA ASN A 20 7.36 9.34 8.03
C ASN A 20 6.52 8.10 7.71
N ASN A 21 5.29 8.29 7.20
CA ASN A 21 4.43 7.21 6.72
C ASN A 21 4.85 6.66 5.34
N TRP A 22 5.86 7.27 4.71
CA TRP A 22 6.37 6.89 3.40
C TRP A 22 7.82 6.39 3.52
N LEU A 23 7.98 5.07 3.43
CA LEU A 23 9.28 4.40 3.52
C LEU A 23 9.91 4.17 2.15
N GLY A 24 11.24 4.16 2.12
CA GLY A 24 12.02 3.79 0.94
C GLY A 24 12.25 4.93 -0.06
N PRO A 25 12.90 4.63 -1.19
CA PRO A 25 13.32 5.65 -2.14
C PRO A 25 12.12 6.28 -2.85
N ARG A 26 12.06 7.61 -2.90
CA ARG A 26 10.97 8.35 -3.56
C ARG A 26 10.79 7.93 -5.03
N TRP A 27 11.87 7.53 -5.71
CA TRP A 27 11.87 7.12 -7.11
C TRP A 27 11.28 5.72 -7.36
N LEU A 28 11.21 4.85 -6.34
CA LEU A 28 10.48 3.57 -6.41
C LEU A 28 9.00 3.72 -6.06
N GLY A 29 8.52 4.95 -5.88
CA GLY A 29 7.13 5.22 -5.55
C GLY A 29 6.75 4.86 -4.11
N ALA A 30 7.70 5.04 -3.17
CA ALA A 30 7.59 5.00 -1.70
C ALA A 30 6.49 4.10 -1.10
N ILE A 31 6.91 3.17 -0.25
CA ILE A 31 6.02 2.23 0.44
C ILE A 31 5.25 2.99 1.52
N TYR A 32 3.92 2.91 1.51
CA TYR A 32 3.10 3.54 2.55
C TYR A 32 2.89 2.58 3.72
N SER A 33 3.10 3.09 4.94
CA SER A 33 2.87 2.35 6.18
C SER A 33 2.40 3.31 7.26
N SER A 34 1.14 3.19 7.66
CA SER A 34 0.58 3.88 8.84
C SER A 34 -0.41 2.96 9.56
N ASP A 35 -0.22 2.79 10.87
CA ASP A 35 -1.14 2.03 11.72
C ASP A 35 -2.41 2.84 12.07
N ARG A 36 -2.35 4.17 11.86
CA ARG A 36 -3.48 5.09 12.11
C ARG A 36 -4.45 5.15 10.95
N ASP A 37 -4.01 4.78 9.76
CA ASP A 37 -4.85 4.65 8.58
C ASP A 37 -5.35 3.21 8.43
N THR A 38 -6.64 2.98 8.66
CA THR A 38 -7.24 1.64 8.63
C THR A 38 -7.48 1.11 7.20
N ARG A 39 -7.25 1.92 6.16
CA ARG A 39 -7.47 1.51 4.77
C ARG A 39 -6.36 0.60 4.30
N VAL A 40 -6.74 -0.51 3.67
CA VAL A 40 -5.79 -1.45 3.04
C VAL A 40 -5.11 -0.84 1.83
N PHE A 41 -5.80 0.00 1.06
CA PHE A 41 -5.25 0.65 -0.13
C PHE A 41 -5.47 2.16 -0.09
N VAL A 42 -4.39 2.90 -0.23
CA VAL A 42 -4.37 4.37 -0.27
C VAL A 42 -3.91 4.89 -1.63
N PRO A 43 -4.28 6.12 -2.02
CA PRO A 43 -3.68 6.79 -3.17
C PRO A 43 -2.16 6.90 -3.00
N LYS A 44 -1.38 6.77 -4.09
CA LYS A 44 0.05 7.07 -4.01
C LYS A 44 0.27 8.55 -3.70
N ARG A 45 1.41 8.85 -3.04
CA ARG A 45 1.83 10.22 -2.65
C ARG A 45 1.70 11.22 -3.80
N TYR A 46 2.10 10.81 -4.99
CA TYR A 46 1.81 11.54 -6.23
C TYR A 46 0.46 11.03 -6.75
N GLN A 47 -0.62 11.73 -6.41
CA GLN A 47 -2.03 11.33 -6.61
C GLN A 47 -2.41 10.90 -8.04
N LYS A 48 -1.57 11.18 -9.04
CA LYS A 48 -1.76 10.76 -10.43
C LYS A 48 -1.36 9.31 -10.73
N VAL A 49 -0.83 8.56 -9.75
CA VAL A 49 -0.21 7.24 -10.00
C VAL A 49 -0.83 6.13 -9.14
N GLY A 50 -2.11 5.81 -9.35
CA GLY A 50 -2.74 4.60 -8.82
C GLY A 50 -2.81 4.48 -7.29
N ARG A 51 -3.00 3.25 -6.80
CA ARG A 51 -3.11 2.90 -5.37
C ARG A 51 -1.89 2.11 -4.90
N THR A 52 -1.62 2.17 -3.60
CA THR A 52 -0.58 1.38 -2.94
C THR A 52 -1.18 0.72 -1.69
N PRO A 53 -0.79 -0.53 -1.36
CA PRO A 53 -1.21 -1.15 -0.11
C PRO A 53 -0.58 -0.43 1.09
N ASN A 54 -1.34 -0.28 2.17
CA ASN A 54 -0.85 0.19 3.46
C ASN A 54 -0.26 -0.96 4.26
N LEU A 55 1.07 -1.03 4.37
CA LEU A 55 1.76 -2.10 5.08
C LEU A 55 1.65 -2.01 6.61
N GLY A 56 1.13 -0.91 7.17
CA GLY A 56 0.75 -0.83 8.59
C GLY A 56 -0.46 -1.72 8.92
N THR A 57 -1.29 -2.01 7.92
CA THR A 57 -2.47 -2.86 8.11
C THR A 57 -2.16 -4.35 7.90
N PHE A 58 -2.87 -5.22 8.62
CA PHE A 58 -2.81 -6.67 8.36
C PHE A 58 -3.20 -7.00 6.91
N GLY A 59 -4.27 -6.39 6.40
CA GLY A 59 -4.72 -6.60 5.02
C GLY A 59 -3.68 -6.19 3.97
N GLY A 60 -2.98 -5.07 4.17
CA GLY A 60 -1.95 -4.62 3.23
C GLY A 60 -0.73 -5.53 3.22
N ARG A 61 -0.32 -6.06 4.39
CA ARG A 61 0.74 -7.08 4.48
C ARG A 61 0.33 -8.38 3.81
N LEU A 62 -0.90 -8.85 4.04
CA LEU A 62 -1.42 -10.06 3.39
C LEU A 62 -1.44 -9.91 1.87
N PHE A 63 -1.84 -8.74 1.36
CA PHE A 63 -1.81 -8.46 -0.08
C PHE A 63 -0.39 -8.53 -0.66
N LEU A 64 0.59 -7.90 0.01
CA LEU A 64 1.99 -7.94 -0.44
C LEU A 64 2.55 -9.36 -0.45
N PHE A 65 2.44 -10.09 0.66
CA PHE A 65 2.97 -11.45 0.76
C PHE A 65 2.22 -12.44 -0.12
N GLY A 66 0.90 -12.29 -0.26
CA GLY A 66 0.11 -13.09 -1.20
C GLY A 66 0.55 -12.88 -2.64
N THR A 67 0.77 -11.62 -3.05
CA THR A 67 1.27 -11.29 -4.39
C THR A 67 2.66 -11.90 -4.63
N LEU A 68 3.58 -11.74 -3.68
CA LEU A 68 4.92 -12.32 -3.76
C LEU A 68 4.86 -13.85 -3.81
N GLY A 69 4.03 -14.48 -2.99
CA GLY A 69 3.82 -15.92 -2.97
C GLY A 69 3.33 -16.46 -4.30
N VAL A 70 2.36 -15.78 -4.93
CA VAL A 70 1.86 -16.14 -6.27
C VAL A 70 2.97 -16.03 -7.33
N VAL A 71 3.77 -14.97 -7.31
CA VAL A 71 4.88 -14.77 -8.24
C VAL A 71 5.93 -15.88 -8.08
N VAL A 72 6.34 -16.17 -6.84
CA VAL A 72 7.31 -17.24 -6.55
C VAL A 72 6.76 -18.58 -7.00
N LEU A 73 5.49 -18.89 -6.68
CA LEU A 73 4.85 -20.14 -7.10
C LEU A 73 4.83 -20.27 -8.62
N ALA A 74 4.40 -19.23 -9.35
CA ALA A 74 4.38 -19.24 -10.81
C ALA A 74 5.77 -19.49 -11.41
N LEU A 75 6.80 -18.84 -10.88
CA LEU A 75 8.19 -19.04 -11.31
C LEU A 75 8.67 -20.47 -11.04
N THR A 76 8.37 -21.03 -9.85
CA THR A 76 8.75 -22.41 -9.54
C THR A 76 8.08 -23.43 -10.46
N LEU A 77 6.80 -23.24 -10.78
CA LEU A 77 6.08 -24.11 -11.72
C LEU A 77 6.63 -23.98 -13.14
N ALA A 78 6.90 -22.76 -13.59
CA ALA A 78 7.51 -22.52 -14.90
C ALA A 78 8.88 -23.18 -15.03
N LEU A 79 9.71 -23.15 -13.99
CA LEU A 79 11.01 -23.83 -13.99
C LEU A 79 10.86 -25.36 -13.91
N ALA A 80 9.94 -25.87 -13.10
CA ALA A 80 9.75 -27.31 -12.91
C ALA A 80 9.13 -28.02 -14.12
N PHE A 81 8.28 -27.33 -14.88
CA PHE A 81 7.48 -27.93 -15.96
C PHE A 81 7.68 -27.29 -17.33
N GLY A 82 8.48 -26.22 -17.43
CA GLY A 82 8.82 -25.55 -18.70
C GLY A 82 10.12 -26.03 -19.33
N SER A 83 10.68 -27.16 -18.86
CA SER A 83 11.90 -27.80 -19.38
C SER A 83 11.60 -28.88 -20.41
#